data_AF-A0A7R9FF28-F1
#
_entry.id   AF-A0A7R9FF28-F1
#
_cell.length_a   1.000
_cell.length_b   1.000
_cell.length_c   1.000
_cell.angle_alpha   90.00
_cell.angle_beta   90.00
_cell.angle_gamma   90.00
#
_symmetry.space_group_name_H-M   'P 1'
#
loop_
_entity.id
_entity.type
_entity.pdbx_description
1 polymer ?
#
loop_
_entity_poly.entity_id
_entity_poly.type
_entity_poly.pdbx_seq_one_letter_code
_entity_poly.pdbx_strand_id
1 'polypeptide(L)'
;YVCSRTDVLSSGCCDTTSENTKRYSCETCKENNCCSIYEYCISCCLHPDKKNLLQSVLGKASETFNVLFASVTDHFELCLAKCRTSSQSVQHENSYRDPRAKHCYGEAPPVTGEVVGAS
;
A
#
# COMPACT_ATOMS: atom_id res chain seq x y z
N TYR A 1 6.59 -5.25 -9.57
CA TYR A 1 5.88 -6.41 -10.11
C TYR A 1 5.32 -7.22 -8.95
N VAL A 2 4.25 -7.97 -9.17
CA VAL A 2 3.72 -9.00 -8.26
C VAL A 2 3.54 -10.26 -9.10
N CYS A 3 3.87 -11.40 -8.53
CA CYS A 3 3.79 -12.70 -9.19
C CYS A 3 3.42 -13.78 -8.18
N SER A 4 2.97 -14.94 -8.67
CA SER A 4 2.78 -16.11 -7.80
C SER A 4 4.13 -16.59 -7.30
N ARG A 5 4.13 -17.29 -6.15
CA ARG A 5 5.36 -17.79 -5.54
C ARG A 5 6.14 -18.75 -6.46
N THR A 6 5.44 -19.47 -7.35
CA THR A 6 6.04 -20.37 -8.35
C THR A 6 6.80 -19.64 -9.45
N ASP A 7 6.50 -18.36 -9.68
CA ASP A 7 7.12 -17.52 -10.71
C ASP A 7 8.28 -16.67 -10.13
N VAL A 8 8.72 -16.96 -8.91
CA VAL A 8 9.88 -16.30 -8.29
C VAL A 8 11.15 -17.02 -8.73
N LEU A 9 12.06 -16.28 -9.37
CA LEU A 9 13.35 -16.77 -9.83
C LEU A 9 14.30 -17.01 -8.65
N SER A 10 15.40 -17.73 -8.89
CA SER A 10 16.47 -17.93 -7.89
C SER A 10 17.11 -16.62 -7.40
N SER A 11 16.99 -15.54 -8.16
CA SER A 11 17.40 -14.19 -7.75
C SER A 11 16.50 -13.57 -6.69
N GLY A 12 15.32 -14.14 -6.43
CA GLY A 12 14.28 -13.56 -5.58
C GLY A 12 13.37 -12.57 -6.30
N CYS A 13 13.59 -12.31 -7.59
CA CYS A 13 12.72 -11.46 -8.42
C CYS A 13 11.62 -12.29 -9.11
N CYS A 14 10.52 -11.63 -9.45
CA CYS A 14 9.50 -12.24 -10.32
C CYS A 14 10.02 -12.46 -11.75
N ASP A 15 9.66 -13.59 -12.34
CA ASP A 15 9.83 -13.85 -13.77
C ASP A 15 8.89 -12.96 -14.58
N THR A 16 9.45 -11.99 -15.30
CA THR A 16 8.68 -11.03 -16.10
C THR A 16 8.08 -11.63 -17.37
N THR A 17 8.45 -12.86 -17.74
CA THR A 17 7.92 -13.56 -18.91
C THR A 17 6.67 -14.40 -18.58
N SER A 18 6.44 -14.69 -17.31
CA SER A 18 5.25 -15.40 -16.83
C SER A 18 3.99 -14.54 -16.97
N GLU A 19 2.90 -15.13 -17.48
CA GLU A 19 1.59 -14.49 -17.61
C GLU A 19 0.99 -14.08 -16.26
N ASN A 20 1.43 -14.72 -15.17
CA ASN A 20 0.98 -14.41 -13.81
C ASN A 20 1.72 -13.21 -13.20
N THR A 21 2.76 -12.70 -13.86
CA THR A 21 3.53 -11.55 -13.38
C THR A 21 2.88 -10.25 -13.85
N LYS A 22 2.35 -9.48 -12.89
CA LYS A 22 1.68 -8.22 -13.15
C LYS A 22 2.53 -7.04 -12.69
N ARG A 23 2.63 -6.01 -13.53
CA ARG A 23 3.24 -4.72 -13.15
C ARG A 23 2.15 -3.78 -12.65
N TYR A 24 2.44 -3.09 -11.56
CA TYR A 24 1.57 -2.05 -10.99
C TYR A 24 0.15 -2.51 -10.64
N SER A 25 -0.04 -3.80 -10.38
CA SER A 25 -1.37 -4.34 -10.08
C SER A 25 -1.92 -3.79 -8.76
N CYS A 26 -3.18 -3.39 -8.81
CA CYS A 26 -3.99 -2.91 -7.68
C CYS A 26 -5.10 -3.89 -7.26
N GLU A 27 -4.99 -5.17 -7.64
CA GLU A 27 -6.09 -6.15 -7.57
C GLU A 27 -6.76 -6.28 -6.19
N THR A 28 -5.99 -6.11 -5.11
CA THR A 28 -6.50 -6.20 -3.73
C THR A 28 -6.74 -4.86 -3.07
N CYS A 29 -6.61 -3.76 -3.82
CA CYS A 29 -6.73 -2.40 -3.33
C CYS A 29 -8.16 -1.88 -3.51
N LYS A 30 -8.63 -1.13 -2.51
CA LYS A 30 -9.89 -0.40 -2.52
C LYS A 30 -9.67 1.06 -2.97
N GLU A 31 -10.76 1.78 -3.22
CA GLU A 31 -10.76 3.19 -3.63
C GLU A 31 -10.08 4.12 -2.62
N ASN A 32 -10.05 3.75 -1.34
CA ASN A 32 -9.33 4.50 -0.30
C ASN A 32 -7.81 4.28 -0.33
N ASN A 33 -7.27 3.63 -1.37
CA ASN A 33 -5.84 3.36 -1.55
C ASN A 33 -5.25 2.46 -0.46
N CYS A 34 -6.08 1.61 0.14
CA CYS A 34 -5.70 0.54 1.04
C CYS A 34 -5.92 -0.82 0.40
N CYS A 35 -5.06 -1.78 0.69
CA CYS A 35 -5.07 -3.11 0.11
C CYS A 35 -5.04 -4.18 1.20
N SER A 36 -5.54 -5.38 0.86
CA SER A 36 -5.52 -6.52 1.78
C SER A 36 -4.17 -7.26 1.78
N ILE A 37 -3.38 -7.11 0.71
CA ILE A 37 -2.07 -7.75 0.53
C ILE A 37 -0.99 -6.67 0.32
N TYR A 38 0.14 -6.83 1.00
CA TYR A 38 1.24 -5.86 1.03
C TYR A 38 1.91 -5.67 -0.33
N GLU A 39 2.20 -6.76 -1.05
CA GLU A 39 2.89 -6.73 -2.34
C GLU A 39 2.07 -5.98 -3.40
N TYR A 40 0.75 -6.14 -3.37
CA TYR A 40 -0.17 -5.38 -4.22
C TYR A 40 -0.24 -3.90 -3.82
N CYS A 41 -0.17 -3.58 -2.52
CA CYS A 41 -0.07 -2.19 -2.08
C CYS A 41 1.17 -1.51 -2.66
N ILE A 42 2.35 -2.13 -2.55
CA ILE A 42 3.58 -1.56 -3.10
C ILE A 42 3.49 -1.43 -4.62
N SER A 43 3.06 -2.49 -5.29
CA SER A 43 2.95 -2.50 -6.75
C SER A 43 2.02 -1.40 -7.25
N CYS A 44 0.84 -1.26 -6.66
CA CYS A 44 -0.12 -0.22 -7.00
C CYS A 44 0.41 1.20 -6.69
N CYS A 45 1.05 1.39 -5.54
CA CYS A 45 1.66 2.66 -5.13
C CYS A 45 2.76 3.13 -6.11
N LEU A 46 3.49 2.19 -6.71
CA LEU A 46 4.52 2.48 -7.71
C LEU A 46 3.96 2.89 -9.07
N HIS A 47 2.65 2.76 -9.30
CA HIS A 47 2.05 3.13 -10.57
C HIS A 47 2.26 4.65 -10.82
N PRO A 48 2.67 5.09 -12.03
CA PRO A 48 2.95 6.49 -12.31
C PRO A 48 1.78 7.46 -12.05
N ASP A 49 0.53 6.98 -12.17
CA ASP A 49 -0.69 7.75 -11.89
C ASP A 49 -0.83 8.13 -10.40
N LYS A 50 -0.15 7.44 -9.49
CA LYS A 50 -0.19 7.72 -8.04
C LYS A 50 0.76 8.83 -7.63
N LYS A 51 1.62 9.33 -8.53
CA LYS A 51 2.61 10.39 -8.21
C LYS A 51 1.95 11.64 -7.60
N ASN A 52 0.86 12.13 -8.19
CA ASN A 52 0.17 13.33 -7.69
C ASN A 52 -0.44 13.10 -6.31
N LEU A 53 -1.06 11.93 -6.10
CA LEU A 53 -1.59 11.53 -4.80
C LEU A 53 -0.48 11.50 -3.75
N LEU A 54 0.64 10.85 -4.06
CA LEU A 54 1.78 10.72 -3.15
C LEU A 54 2.41 12.07 -2.82
N GLN A 55 2.53 12.98 -3.79
CA GLN A 55 2.97 14.35 -3.55
C GLN A 55 2.01 15.12 -2.63
N SER A 56 0.69 14.94 -2.78
CA SER A 56 -0.28 15.55 -1.88
C SER A 56 -0.19 15.00 -0.46
N VAL A 57 -0.05 13.68 -0.33
CA VAL A 57 0.17 12.99 0.96
C VAL A 57 1.43 13.52 1.65
N LEU A 58 2.52 13.70 0.90
CA LEU A 58 3.78 14.24 1.42
C LEU A 58 3.65 15.72 1.81
N GLY A 59 3.01 16.55 0.97
CA GLY A 59 2.80 17.97 1.27
C GLY A 59 1.91 18.24 2.49
N LYS A 60 1.03 17.30 2.84
CA LYS A 60 0.17 17.37 4.03
C LYS A 60 0.75 16.65 5.26
N ALA A 61 1.86 15.94 5.11
CA ALA A 61 2.45 15.20 6.21
C ALA A 61 3.00 16.17 7.28
N SER A 62 2.83 15.82 8.56
CA SER A 62 3.44 16.53 9.69
C SER A 62 4.95 16.66 9.47
N GLU A 63 5.58 17.73 9.99
CA GLU A 63 7.03 17.92 9.90
C GLU A 63 7.85 16.69 10.34
N THR A 64 7.36 15.93 11.34
CA THR A 64 8.00 14.67 11.78
C THR A 64 7.98 13.59 10.69
N PHE A 65 6.91 13.50 9.90
CA PHE A 65 6.82 12.59 8.77
C PHE A 65 7.60 13.10 7.56
N ASN A 66 7.69 14.42 7.37
CA ASN A 66 8.54 15.00 6.33
C ASN A 66 10.01 14.62 6.52
N VAL A 67 10.51 14.54 7.76
CA VAL A 67 11.88 14.07 8.03
C VAL A 67 12.08 12.59 7.66
N LEU A 68 11.09 11.74 7.96
CA LEU A 68 11.09 10.32 7.57
C LEU A 68 11.05 10.12 6.04
N PHE A 69 10.36 10.99 5.32
CA PHE A 69 10.27 10.94 3.85
C PHE A 69 11.42 11.68 3.15
N ALA A 70 12.06 12.65 3.80
CA ALA A 70 13.26 13.32 3.28
C ALA A 70 14.47 12.37 3.23
N SER A 71 14.48 11.31 4.06
CA SER A 71 15.49 10.24 3.98
C SER A 71 15.20 9.18 2.91
N VAL A 72 14.05 9.25 2.24
CA VAL A 72 13.65 8.29 1.20
C VAL A 72 14.23 8.73 -0.14
N THR A 73 15.20 7.98 -0.64
CA THR A 73 15.93 8.29 -1.88
C THR A 73 15.21 7.85 -3.15
N ASP A 74 14.17 7.00 -3.08
CA ASP A 74 13.50 6.42 -4.26
C ASP A 74 11.98 6.16 -4.06
N HIS A 75 11.20 6.23 -5.14
CA HIS A 75 9.73 5.99 -5.14
C HIS A 75 9.39 4.59 -4.59
N PHE A 76 10.27 3.61 -4.77
CA PHE A 76 10.11 2.29 -4.17
C PHE A 76 10.13 2.31 -2.65
N GLU A 77 11.14 2.96 -2.06
CA GLU A 77 11.29 3.09 -0.61
C GLU A 77 10.11 3.87 0.01
N LEU A 78 9.56 4.87 -0.70
CA LEU A 78 8.34 5.56 -0.28
C LEU A 78 7.16 4.60 -0.15
N CYS A 79 6.96 3.76 -1.17
CA CYS A 79 5.87 2.79 -1.19
C CYS A 79 6.06 1.70 -0.13
N LEU A 80 7.29 1.25 0.12
CA LEU A 80 7.61 0.33 1.23
C LEU A 80 7.22 0.95 2.58
N ALA A 81 7.61 2.21 2.83
CA ALA A 81 7.33 2.89 4.07
C ALA A 81 5.82 3.11 4.28
N LYS A 82 5.11 3.56 3.25
CA LYS A 82 3.67 3.83 3.33
C LYS A 82 2.83 2.57 3.49
N CYS A 83 3.10 1.52 2.72
CA CYS A 83 2.30 0.29 2.73
C CYS A 83 2.48 -0.57 4.00
N ARG A 84 3.46 -0.27 4.86
CA ARG A 84 3.57 -0.94 6.16
C ARG A 84 2.30 -0.73 6.98
N THR A 85 1.89 -1.76 7.70
CA THR A 85 0.82 -1.66 8.68
C THR A 85 1.20 -0.63 9.74
N SER A 86 0.22 0.18 10.17
CA SER A 86 0.45 1.22 11.18
C SER A 86 -0.64 1.18 12.24
N SER A 87 -0.46 1.93 13.33
CA SER A 87 -1.48 2.08 14.39
C SER A 87 -2.84 2.57 13.85
N GLN A 88 -2.86 3.18 12.66
CA GLN A 88 -4.08 3.62 11.99
C GLN A 88 -4.89 2.48 11.39
N SER A 89 -4.26 1.35 11.02
CA SER A 89 -4.97 0.19 10.46
C SER A 89 -5.36 -0.85 11.51
N VAL A 90 -4.99 -0.63 12.78
CA VAL A 90 -5.32 -1.52 13.91
C VAL A 90 -6.17 -0.82 14.98
N GLN A 91 -6.83 -1.61 15.80
CA GLN A 91 -7.67 -1.29 16.95
C GLN A 91 -7.49 -2.40 18.00
N HIS A 92 -7.82 -2.12 19.27
CA HIS A 92 -7.71 -3.10 20.37
C HIS A 92 -6.40 -3.89 20.34
N GLU A 93 -5.30 -3.19 20.65
CA GLU A 93 -3.92 -3.68 20.71
C GLU A 93 -3.33 -4.09 19.36
N ASN A 94 -3.94 -5.04 18.61
CA ASN A 94 -3.41 -5.54 17.33
C ASN A 94 -4.49 -6.02 16.32
N SER A 95 -5.78 -5.79 16.57
CA SER A 95 -6.83 -6.23 15.65
C SER A 95 -6.97 -5.26 14.48
N TYR A 96 -7.03 -5.72 13.23
CA TYR A 96 -7.24 -4.81 12.09
C TYR A 96 -8.62 -4.15 12.13
N ARG A 97 -8.69 -2.85 11.84
CA ARG A 97 -9.95 -2.10 11.71
C ARG A 97 -10.80 -2.62 10.55
N ASP A 98 -10.14 -2.91 9.43
CA ASP A 98 -10.71 -3.59 8.27
C ASP A 98 -9.68 -4.62 7.76
N PRO A 99 -9.96 -5.94 7.88
CA PRO A 99 -9.08 -7.00 7.40
C PRO A 99 -8.79 -6.94 5.89
N ARG A 100 -9.56 -6.18 5.12
CA ARG A 100 -9.39 -5.99 3.68
C ARG A 100 -8.64 -4.69 3.33
N ALA A 101 -8.31 -3.85 4.32
CA ALA A 101 -7.63 -2.58 4.14
C ALA A 101 -6.49 -2.43 5.17
N LYS A 102 -5.51 -3.35 5.11
CA LYS A 102 -4.41 -3.45 6.08
C LYS A 102 -3.22 -2.56 5.74
N HIS A 103 -2.96 -2.42 4.43
CA HIS A 103 -1.77 -1.78 3.86
C HIS A 103 -2.20 -0.57 3.02
N CYS A 104 -1.81 0.65 3.38
CA CYS A 104 -2.36 1.86 2.76
C CYS A 104 -1.27 2.80 2.26
N TYR A 105 -1.41 3.33 1.05
CA TYR A 105 -0.51 4.38 0.54
C TYR A 105 -1.17 5.77 0.44
N GLY A 106 -2.49 5.87 0.63
CA GLY A 106 -3.24 7.12 0.64
C GLY A 106 -3.21 7.90 1.96
N GLU A 107 -4.07 8.93 2.03
CA GLU A 107 -4.20 9.84 3.18
C GLU A 107 -5.10 9.30 4.30
N ALA A 108 -6.15 8.56 3.94
CA ALA A 108 -7.18 8.17 4.90
C ALA A 108 -6.82 6.86 5.61
N PRO A 109 -6.88 6.80 6.96
CA PRO A 109 -6.88 5.53 7.67
C PRO A 109 -8.07 4.67 7.19
N PRO A 110 -7.98 3.33 7.24
CA PRO A 110 -9.14 2.49 7.00
C PRO A 110 -10.24 2.86 8.00
N VAL A 111 -11.38 3.33 7.49
CA VAL A 111 -12.58 3.57 8.29
C VAL A 111 -12.97 2.25 8.96
N THR A 112 -13.21 2.31 10.28
CA THR A 112 -13.81 1.21 11.05
C THR A 112 -15.03 0.71 10.31
N GLY A 113 -15.18 -0.62 10.17
CA GLY A 113 -16.34 -1.23 9.53
C GLY A 113 -17.64 -0.67 10.12
N GLU A 114 -18.21 0.30 9.43
CA GLU A 114 -19.52 0.82 9.74
C GLU A 114 -20.49 -0.25 9.26
N VAL A 115 -21.08 -0.92 10.25
CA VAL A 115 -22.35 -1.63 10.10
C VAL A 115 -23.27 -0.74 9.26
N VAL A 116 -23.49 -1.15 8.01
CA VAL A 116 -24.55 -0.61 7.18
C VAL A 116 -25.86 -1.01 7.86
N GLY A 117 -26.34 -0.15 8.75
CA GLY A 117 -27.71 -0.16 9.20
C GLY A 117 -28.58 0.22 8.01
N ALA A 118 -29.25 -0.78 7.44
CA ALA A 118 -30.33 -0.58 6.49
C ALA A 118 -31.43 0.25 7.18
N SER A 119 -31.74 1.42 6.60
CA SER A 119 -33.06 2.05 6.74
C SER A 119 -34.03 1.42 5.75
#